data_AF-A0A924GRD6-F1
#
_entry.id   AF-A0A924GRD6-F1
#
_cell.length_a   1.000
_cell.length_b   1.000
_cell.length_c   1.000
_cell.angle_alpha   90.00
_cell.angle_beta   90.00
_cell.angle_gamma   90.00
#
_symmetry.space_group_name_H-M   'P 1'
#
loop_
_entity.id
_entity.type
_entity.pdbx_description
1 polymer ?
#
loop_
_entity_poly.entity_id
_entity_poly.type
_entity_poly.pdbx_seq_one_letter_code
_entity_poly.pdbx_strand_id
1 'polypeptide(L)'
;MNKSHSPLVFMAVTVAITGLALSGCSAKDFTSTGATKSSSTASASPSKTAEAPADLTGEWKQSNSKSSDSYQAATITANSIEVNWVTDSGSTTSLYWAGAYVAPTNPGAFSWDSQNDTSKTDGAMLASPAPTKTFSYDNGVISYKVSALGTTTTVNLSRR
;
A
#
# COMPACT_ATOMS: atom_id res chain seq x y z
N MET A 1 -40.35 -0.05 -14.33
CA MET A 1 -40.52 -0.92 -13.14
C MET A 1 -40.72 -2.35 -13.60
N ASN A 2 -39.69 -3.20 -13.51
CA ASN A 2 -39.87 -4.65 -13.68
C ASN A 2 -38.88 -5.35 -12.74
N LYS A 3 -39.40 -5.74 -11.57
CA LYS A 3 -38.72 -6.57 -10.57
C LYS A 3 -38.60 -8.00 -11.12
N SER A 4 -37.44 -8.62 -10.95
CA SER A 4 -37.34 -10.08 -10.94
C SER A 4 -36.47 -10.50 -9.76
N HIS A 5 -37.01 -11.44 -8.98
CA HIS A 5 -36.52 -11.94 -7.70
C HIS A 5 -35.58 -13.14 -7.89
N SER A 6 -34.75 -13.35 -6.86
CA SER A 6 -33.62 -14.29 -6.68
C SER A 6 -33.94 -15.80 -6.85
N PRO A 7 -32.92 -16.68 -6.77
CA PRO A 7 -32.59 -17.21 -5.45
C PRO A 7 -31.09 -17.24 -5.11
N LEU A 8 -30.83 -17.17 -3.80
CA LEU A 8 -29.56 -17.46 -3.15
C LEU A 8 -29.06 -18.88 -3.47
N VAL A 9 -27.76 -19.03 -3.71
CA VAL A 9 -27.04 -20.28 -3.48
C VAL A 9 -25.81 -19.95 -2.64
N PHE A 10 -25.91 -20.23 -1.34
CA PHE A 10 -24.78 -20.34 -0.45
C PHE A 10 -24.09 -21.68 -0.73
N MET A 11 -22.79 -21.67 -1.03
CA MET A 11 -21.98 -22.89 -0.98
C MET A 11 -20.69 -22.59 -0.21
N ALA A 12 -20.79 -22.77 1.10
CA ALA A 12 -19.64 -22.87 1.99
C ALA A 12 -19.03 -24.28 1.82
N VAL A 13 -17.71 -24.34 1.59
CA VAL A 13 -16.92 -25.55 1.76
C VAL A 13 -15.80 -25.23 2.73
N THR A 14 -16.02 -25.59 3.98
CA THR A 14 -15.04 -25.52 5.07
C THR A 14 -14.34 -26.86 5.15
N VAL A 15 -13.02 -26.87 4.97
CA VAL A 15 -12.15 -28.03 5.25
C VAL A 15 -11.02 -27.54 6.13
N ALA A 16 -10.95 -28.04 7.37
CA ALA A 16 -9.68 -28.29 8.05
C ALA A 16 -9.92 -29.14 9.31
N ILE A 17 -9.10 -30.16 9.40
CA ILE A 17 -9.15 -31.38 10.20
C ILE A 17 -8.80 -31.14 11.68
N THR A 18 -9.48 -31.93 12.52
CA THR A 18 -9.33 -32.09 13.98
C THR A 18 -7.98 -32.69 14.38
N GLY A 19 -7.39 -32.22 15.50
CA GLY A 19 -6.32 -32.90 16.23
C GLY A 19 -6.39 -32.62 17.74
N LEU A 20 -6.79 -33.65 18.51
CA LEU A 20 -6.63 -33.82 19.98
C LEU A 20 -5.14 -34.09 20.30
N ALA A 21 -4.53 -33.92 21.50
CA ALA A 21 -4.91 -34.15 22.90
C ALA A 21 -3.89 -33.43 23.85
N LEU A 22 -4.30 -32.81 24.97
CA LEU A 22 -4.20 -33.23 26.39
C LEU A 22 -2.82 -33.66 26.96
N SER A 23 -2.35 -32.94 28.00
CA SER A 23 -1.81 -33.42 29.31
C SER A 23 -0.49 -32.76 29.78
N GLY A 24 -0.44 -32.36 31.06
CA GLY A 24 0.80 -32.07 31.82
C GLY A 24 0.67 -30.88 32.78
N CYS A 25 0.03 -31.01 33.96
CA CYS A 25 0.52 -31.53 35.26
C CYS A 25 1.12 -30.44 36.18
N SER A 26 0.60 -30.43 37.41
CA SER A 26 0.78 -29.46 38.48
C SER A 26 2.05 -29.69 39.31
N ALA A 27 2.63 -28.60 39.84
CA ALA A 27 3.47 -28.60 41.04
C ALA A 27 3.05 -27.38 41.90
N LYS A 28 2.30 -27.61 42.98
CA LYS A 28 2.73 -27.74 44.39
C LYS A 28 3.18 -26.44 45.02
N ASP A 29 2.39 -26.06 46.02
CA ASP A 29 2.61 -24.99 46.99
C ASP A 29 3.97 -25.07 47.68
N PHE A 30 4.55 -23.89 47.95
CA PHE A 30 5.46 -23.70 49.06
C PHE A 30 5.19 -22.35 49.72
N THR A 31 4.65 -22.41 50.93
CA THR A 31 4.59 -21.32 51.89
C THR A 31 6.01 -20.90 52.28
N SER A 32 6.33 -19.61 52.25
CA SER A 32 7.33 -19.04 53.16
C SER A 32 7.08 -17.57 53.42
N THR A 33 6.93 -17.28 54.72
CA THR A 33 6.88 -15.98 55.38
C THR A 33 8.22 -15.26 55.31
N GLY A 34 8.21 -13.93 55.12
CA GLY A 34 9.25 -13.06 55.71
C GLY A 34 9.90 -11.98 54.84
N ALA A 35 9.54 -10.72 55.13
CA ALA A 35 10.37 -9.51 55.22
C ALA A 35 11.21 -9.00 54.01
N THR A 36 10.74 -7.85 53.49
CA THR A 36 11.44 -6.59 53.15
C THR A 36 12.92 -6.61 52.74
N LYS A 37 13.20 -6.21 51.48
CA LYS A 37 14.29 -5.25 51.15
C LYS A 37 14.10 -4.62 49.77
N SER A 38 14.05 -3.29 49.72
CA SER A 38 14.20 -2.51 48.49
C SER A 38 15.56 -2.76 47.86
N SER A 39 15.57 -3.02 46.56
CA SER A 39 16.68 -2.64 45.67
C SER A 39 16.15 -2.51 44.25
N SER A 40 16.31 -1.29 43.73
CA SER A 40 16.10 -0.81 42.37
C SER A 40 16.44 -1.84 41.27
N THR A 41 15.41 -2.35 40.60
CA THR A 41 15.56 -2.95 39.27
C THR A 41 15.43 -1.81 38.26
N ALA A 42 16.57 -1.45 37.66
CA ALA A 42 16.62 -0.55 36.52
C ALA A 42 15.60 -1.00 35.47
N SER A 43 14.65 -0.11 35.19
CA SER A 43 13.71 -0.27 34.09
C SER A 43 14.52 -0.20 32.81
N ALA A 44 14.81 -1.37 32.22
CA ALA A 44 15.34 -1.44 30.87
C ALA A 44 14.26 -0.87 29.95
N SER A 45 14.45 0.37 29.51
CA SER A 45 13.64 0.98 28.47
C SER A 45 13.74 0.08 27.23
N PRO A 46 12.63 -0.36 26.62
CA PRO A 46 12.70 -1.07 25.36
C PRO A 46 13.33 -0.11 24.33
N SER A 47 14.55 -0.42 23.89
CA SER A 47 15.19 0.26 22.78
C SER A 47 14.23 0.21 21.59
N LYS A 48 13.64 1.35 21.23
CA LYS A 48 12.86 1.49 20.00
C LYS A 48 13.79 1.16 18.84
N THR A 49 13.59 0.00 18.20
CA THR A 49 14.15 -0.28 16.89
C THR A 49 13.74 0.87 15.97
N ALA A 50 14.72 1.59 15.42
CA ALA A 50 14.44 2.62 14.43
C ALA A 50 13.78 1.98 13.21
N GLU A 51 12.64 2.53 12.79
CA GLU A 51 11.92 2.04 11.61
C GLU A 51 12.71 2.40 10.35
N ALA A 52 12.80 1.47 9.40
CA ALA A 52 13.49 1.68 8.13
C ALA A 52 12.61 2.51 7.16
N PRO A 53 13.20 3.24 6.20
CA PRO A 53 12.43 3.89 5.14
C PRO A 53 11.67 2.86 4.28
N ALA A 54 10.52 3.26 3.74
CA ALA A 54 9.70 2.39 2.90
C ALA A 54 10.34 2.13 1.54
N ASP A 55 10.30 0.87 1.07
CA ASP A 55 10.65 0.51 -0.31
C ASP A 55 9.40 0.60 -1.21
N LEU A 56 9.40 1.56 -2.14
CA LEU A 56 8.29 1.74 -3.07
C LEU A 56 8.48 1.04 -4.42
N THR A 57 9.59 0.33 -4.64
CA THR A 57 9.84 -0.34 -5.92
C THR A 57 8.83 -1.45 -6.19
N GLY A 58 8.35 -1.54 -7.43
CA GLY A 58 7.38 -2.54 -7.86
C GLY A 58 6.11 -1.94 -8.48
N GLU A 59 5.05 -2.74 -8.48
CA GLU A 59 3.80 -2.42 -9.15
C GLU A 59 2.74 -1.89 -8.18
N TRP A 60 2.01 -0.89 -8.66
CA TRP A 60 1.00 -0.17 -7.91
C TRP A 60 -0.27 -0.05 -8.75
N LYS A 61 -1.43 -0.17 -8.10
CA LYS A 61 -2.74 -0.05 -8.74
C LYS A 61 -3.60 0.97 -7.99
N GLN A 62 -4.35 1.78 -8.75
CA GLN A 62 -5.30 2.71 -8.17
C GLN A 62 -6.36 1.97 -7.35
N SER A 63 -6.45 2.32 -6.07
CA SER A 63 -7.39 1.73 -5.11
C SER A 63 -8.69 2.52 -4.97
N ASN A 64 -8.69 3.80 -5.34
CA ASN A 64 -9.88 4.67 -5.29
C ASN A 64 -10.57 4.82 -6.66
N SER A 65 -10.40 3.86 -7.58
CA SER A 65 -11.13 3.91 -8.86
C SER A 65 -12.61 3.63 -8.66
N LYS A 66 -13.46 4.27 -9.48
CA LYS A 66 -14.90 3.98 -9.55
C LYS A 66 -15.22 2.86 -10.54
N SER A 67 -14.21 2.30 -11.22
CA SER A 67 -14.34 1.24 -12.21
C SER A 67 -13.23 0.20 -12.07
N SER A 68 -13.55 -1.08 -12.23
CA SER A 68 -12.56 -2.15 -12.35
C SER A 68 -11.80 -2.13 -13.67
N ASP A 69 -12.40 -1.53 -14.70
CA ASP A 69 -11.92 -1.58 -16.09
C ASP A 69 -11.23 -0.30 -16.54
N SER A 70 -11.26 0.76 -15.73
CA SER A 70 -10.57 2.03 -16.02
C SER A 70 -9.91 2.52 -14.74
N TYR A 71 -8.58 2.52 -14.71
CA TYR A 71 -7.79 2.90 -13.54
C TYR A 71 -6.38 3.35 -13.93
N GLN A 72 -5.64 3.93 -12.98
CA GLN A 72 -4.21 4.18 -13.12
C GLN A 72 -3.41 3.03 -12.50
N ALA A 73 -2.35 2.60 -13.17
CA ALA A 73 -1.33 1.71 -12.62
C ALA A 73 0.03 2.41 -12.68
N ALA A 74 0.91 2.11 -11.74
CA ALA A 74 2.27 2.63 -11.76
C ALA A 74 3.31 1.54 -11.53
N THR A 75 4.47 1.72 -12.14
CA THR A 75 5.67 0.91 -11.90
C THR A 75 6.75 1.84 -11.40
N ILE A 76 7.33 1.51 -10.24
CA ILE A 76 8.43 2.27 -9.62
C ILE A 76 9.68 1.41 -9.66
N THR A 77 10.76 1.97 -10.20
CA THR A 77 12.12 1.40 -10.12
C THR A 77 12.95 2.17 -9.09
N ALA A 78 14.25 1.88 -8.99
CA ALA A 78 15.15 2.59 -8.10
C ALA A 78 15.21 4.11 -8.35
N ASN A 79 14.94 4.57 -9.57
CA ASN A 79 15.13 5.97 -9.98
C ASN A 79 14.03 6.53 -10.88
N SER A 80 12.99 5.77 -11.21
CA SER A 80 11.90 6.23 -12.06
C SER A 80 10.53 5.76 -11.57
N ILE A 81 9.51 6.51 -11.96
CA ILE A 81 8.11 6.14 -11.86
C ILE A 81 7.46 6.30 -13.23
N GLU A 82 6.77 5.26 -13.69
CA GLU A 82 5.90 5.32 -14.85
C GLU A 82 4.46 5.07 -14.40
N VAL A 83 3.52 5.88 -14.89
CA VAL A 83 2.10 5.80 -14.59
C VAL A 83 1.34 5.68 -15.89
N ASN A 84 0.49 4.67 -15.99
CA ASN A 84 -0.30 4.35 -17.18
C ASN A 84 -1.79 4.34 -16.85
N TRP A 85 -2.58 4.97 -17.71
CA TRP A 85 -3.99 4.66 -17.85
C TRP A 85 -4.13 3.21 -18.29
N VAL A 86 -4.97 2.45 -17.60
CA VAL A 86 -5.28 1.07 -17.94
C VAL A 86 -6.78 0.97 -18.20
N THR A 87 -7.13 0.56 -19.42
CA THR A 87 -8.51 0.37 -19.87
C THR A 87 -8.74 -1.03 -20.43
N ASP A 88 -9.98 -1.33 -20.82
CA ASP A 88 -10.36 -2.59 -21.49
C ASP A 88 -9.91 -3.83 -20.71
N SER A 89 -10.22 -3.80 -19.40
CA SER A 89 -9.87 -4.83 -18.42
C SER A 89 -8.38 -5.20 -18.38
N GLY A 90 -7.50 -4.23 -18.70
CA GLY A 90 -6.05 -4.42 -18.71
C GLY A 90 -5.43 -4.60 -20.10
N SER A 91 -6.25 -4.70 -21.15
CA SER A 91 -5.76 -4.95 -22.51
C SER A 91 -5.16 -3.72 -23.19
N THR A 92 -5.56 -2.52 -22.73
CA THR A 92 -5.11 -1.24 -23.28
C THR A 92 -4.39 -0.45 -22.21
N THR A 93 -3.20 0.06 -22.56
CA THR A 93 -2.44 0.97 -21.71
C THR A 93 -2.11 2.25 -22.46
N SER A 94 -2.10 3.38 -21.76
CA SER A 94 -1.71 4.68 -22.32
C SER A 94 -0.92 5.47 -21.28
N LEU A 95 0.23 5.98 -21.67
CA LEU A 95 1.11 6.72 -20.76
C LEU A 95 0.40 7.95 -20.19
N TYR A 96 0.39 8.07 -18.86
CA TYR A 96 0.00 9.27 -18.14
C TYR A 96 1.22 10.08 -17.66
N TRP A 97 2.23 9.39 -17.15
CA TRP A 97 3.44 10.03 -16.61
C TRP A 97 4.63 9.13 -16.75
N ALA A 98 5.78 9.69 -17.13
CA ALA A 98 7.08 9.07 -16.93
C ALA A 98 7.97 10.12 -16.28
N GLY A 99 8.67 9.76 -15.21
CA GLY A 99 9.54 10.72 -14.55
C GLY A 99 10.44 10.12 -13.49
N ALA A 100 11.24 11.00 -12.89
CA ALA A 100 12.19 10.62 -11.85
C ALA A 100 11.48 10.17 -10.57
N TYR A 101 12.08 9.20 -9.88
CA TYR A 101 11.71 8.80 -8.52
C TYR A 101 12.91 9.01 -7.59
N VAL A 102 12.62 9.49 -6.39
CA VAL A 102 13.61 9.65 -5.31
C VAL A 102 13.14 8.82 -4.13
N ALA A 103 13.94 7.82 -3.75
CA ALA A 103 13.63 6.95 -2.64
C ALA A 103 13.62 7.72 -1.30
N PRO A 104 12.71 7.37 -0.37
CA PRO A 104 12.72 7.96 0.96
C PRO A 104 13.98 7.54 1.73
N THR A 105 14.56 8.48 2.47
CA THR A 105 15.72 8.23 3.33
C THR A 105 15.35 8.09 4.80
N ASN A 106 14.12 8.47 5.17
CA ASN A 106 13.60 8.44 6.53
C ASN A 106 12.30 7.60 6.57
N PRO A 107 11.97 6.98 7.72
CA PRO A 107 10.68 6.32 7.89
C PRO A 107 9.51 7.31 7.90
N GLY A 108 8.31 6.79 7.63
CA GLY A 108 7.05 7.54 7.69
C GLY A 108 6.64 8.20 6.37
N ALA A 109 5.77 9.21 6.49
CA ALA A 109 5.24 9.94 5.34
C ALA A 109 6.35 10.70 4.60
N PHE A 110 6.29 10.67 3.27
CA PHE A 110 7.25 11.37 2.44
C PHE A 110 6.62 11.90 1.16
N SER A 111 7.26 12.89 0.55
CA SER A 111 6.86 13.44 -0.75
C SER A 111 8.08 13.67 -1.62
N TRP A 112 7.88 13.55 -2.93
CA TRP A 112 8.91 13.87 -3.92
C TRP A 112 8.28 14.56 -5.13
N ASP A 113 9.04 15.46 -5.73
CA ASP A 113 8.72 16.04 -7.02
C ASP A 113 9.41 15.21 -8.10
N SER A 114 8.60 14.49 -8.87
CA SER A 114 9.06 13.74 -10.02
C SER A 114 9.30 14.71 -11.17
N GLN A 115 10.53 14.72 -11.70
CA GLN A 115 10.85 15.47 -12.92
C GLN A 115 10.37 14.68 -14.15
N ASN A 116 9.69 15.35 -15.07
CA ASN A 116 9.15 14.73 -16.27
C ASN A 116 10.27 14.22 -17.20
N ASP A 117 10.13 13.00 -17.70
CA ASP A 117 10.88 12.48 -18.84
C ASP A 117 10.13 12.82 -20.14
N THR A 118 10.37 14.03 -20.65
CA THR A 118 9.68 14.55 -21.85
C THR A 118 9.96 13.74 -23.11
N SER A 119 11.09 13.00 -23.14
CA SER A 119 11.39 12.08 -24.24
C SER A 119 10.34 10.98 -24.41
N LYS A 120 9.61 10.66 -23.33
CA LYS A 120 8.48 9.72 -23.33
C LYS A 120 7.13 10.42 -23.40
N THR A 121 6.94 11.56 -22.71
CA THR A 121 5.61 12.16 -22.59
C THR A 121 5.19 13.03 -23.77
N ASP A 122 6.13 13.63 -24.50
CA ASP A 122 5.79 14.65 -25.53
C ASP A 122 4.93 14.10 -26.68
N GLY A 123 5.07 12.81 -27.00
CA GLY A 123 4.26 12.13 -28.01
C GLY A 123 3.03 11.39 -27.46
N ALA A 124 2.88 11.32 -26.14
CA ALA A 124 1.81 10.56 -25.50
C ALA A 124 0.60 11.46 -25.26
N MET A 125 -0.42 11.31 -26.11
CA MET A 125 -1.59 12.21 -26.12
C MET A 125 -2.36 12.31 -24.78
N LEU A 126 -2.28 11.28 -23.94
CA LEU A 126 -2.93 11.23 -22.62
C LEU A 126 -1.95 11.46 -21.45
N ALA A 127 -0.69 11.77 -21.74
CA ALA A 127 0.30 12.09 -20.74
C ALA A 127 0.14 13.52 -20.21
N SER A 128 0.52 13.71 -18.96
CA SER A 128 0.58 15.04 -18.36
C SER A 128 1.77 15.81 -18.97
N PRO A 129 1.56 17.02 -19.49
CA PRO A 129 2.65 17.85 -20.03
C PRO A 129 3.38 18.64 -18.94
N ALA A 130 3.03 18.44 -17.66
CA ALA A 130 3.62 19.19 -16.58
C ALA A 130 5.14 18.91 -16.50
N PRO A 131 5.99 19.91 -16.20
CA PRO A 131 7.43 19.67 -16.05
C PRO A 131 7.75 18.83 -14.81
N THR A 132 6.87 18.88 -13.79
CA THR A 132 7.02 18.15 -12.55
C THR A 132 5.68 17.61 -12.07
N LYS A 133 5.73 16.55 -11.26
CA LYS A 133 4.56 15.99 -10.57
C LYS A 133 4.93 15.62 -9.15
N THR A 134 4.24 16.23 -8.19
CA THR A 134 4.38 15.88 -6.78
C THR A 134 3.63 14.59 -6.48
N PHE A 135 4.33 13.63 -5.90
CA PHE A 135 3.76 12.44 -5.29
C PHE A 135 3.95 12.51 -3.78
N SER A 136 3.01 11.92 -3.06
CA SER A 136 3.11 11.69 -1.61
C SER A 136 2.95 10.21 -1.34
N TYR A 137 3.61 9.73 -0.30
CA TYR A 137 3.41 8.41 0.26
C TYR A 137 3.14 8.54 1.75
N ASP A 138 2.09 7.87 2.20
CA ASP A 138 1.80 7.70 3.62
C ASP A 138 1.08 6.37 3.83
N ASN A 139 1.46 5.62 4.87
CA ASN A 139 0.79 4.39 5.29
C ASN A 139 0.46 3.41 4.15
N GLY A 140 1.41 3.14 3.25
CA GLY A 140 1.22 2.19 2.15
C GLY A 140 0.42 2.72 0.96
N VAL A 141 0.11 4.02 0.91
CA VAL A 141 -0.65 4.65 -0.16
C VAL A 141 0.18 5.73 -0.84
N ILE A 142 0.30 5.67 -2.17
CA ILE A 142 0.84 6.76 -2.98
C ILE A 142 -0.32 7.64 -3.44
N SER A 143 -0.24 8.96 -3.24
CA SER A 143 -1.26 9.92 -3.67
C SER A 143 -0.68 11.02 -4.57
N TYR A 144 -1.43 11.40 -5.60
CA TYR A 144 -1.08 12.49 -6.51
C TYR A 144 -2.32 12.99 -7.26
N LYS A 145 -2.23 14.19 -7.85
CA LYS A 145 -3.28 14.71 -8.72
C LYS A 145 -3.08 14.28 -10.16
N VAL A 146 -4.17 13.87 -10.77
CA VAL A 146 -4.27 13.52 -12.18
C VAL A 146 -5.20 14.50 -12.87
N SER A 147 -4.70 15.17 -13.91
CA SER A 147 -5.46 16.07 -14.77
C SER A 147 -5.42 15.59 -16.21
N ALA A 148 -6.59 15.41 -16.83
CA ALA A 148 -6.74 15.07 -18.24
C ALA A 148 -8.13 15.52 -18.73
N LEU A 149 -8.22 15.96 -19.99
CA LEU A 149 -9.48 16.36 -20.65
C LEU A 149 -10.34 17.33 -19.82
N GLY A 150 -9.70 18.32 -19.18
CA GLY A 150 -10.38 19.33 -18.35
C GLY A 150 -10.86 18.85 -16.96
N THR A 151 -10.59 17.60 -16.59
CA THR A 151 -10.95 17.04 -15.27
C THR A 151 -9.71 16.82 -14.42
N THR A 152 -9.80 17.08 -13.11
CA THR A 152 -8.75 16.76 -12.14
C THR A 152 -9.29 15.91 -11.01
N THR A 153 -8.57 14.85 -10.63
CA THR A 153 -8.88 13.99 -9.49
C THR A 153 -7.63 13.69 -8.67
N THR A 154 -7.83 13.36 -7.40
CA THR A 154 -6.79 12.72 -6.59
C THR A 154 -6.83 11.22 -6.84
N VAL A 155 -5.69 10.64 -7.20
CA VAL A 155 -5.50 9.20 -7.33
C VAL A 155 -4.78 8.68 -6.10
N ASN A 156 -5.25 7.55 -5.58
CA ASN A 156 -4.57 6.79 -4.54
C ASN A 156 -4.17 5.45 -5.12
N LEU A 157 -2.88 5.11 -5.05
CA LEU A 157 -2.36 3.80 -5.43
C LEU A 157 -2.05 2.98 -4.19
N SER A 158 -2.35 1.69 -4.27
CA SER A 158 -1.92 0.67 -3.32
C SER A 158 -1.07 -0.35 -4.04
N ARG A 159 -0.17 -1.01 -3.31
CA ARG A 159 0.69 -2.05 -3.89
C ARG A 159 -0.19 -3.17 -4.49
N ARG A 160 0.18 -3.61 -5.69
CA ARG A 160 -0.52 -4.66 -6.43
C ARG A 160 -0.21 -6.04 -5.87
#